data_AF-A0A1Q3CLC3-F1
#
_entry.id   AF-A0A1Q3CLC3-F1
#
_cell.length_a   1.000
_cell.length_b   1.000
_cell.length_c   1.000
_cell.angle_alpha   90.00
_cell.angle_beta   90.00
_cell.angle_gamma   90.00
#
_symmetry.space_group_name_H-M   'P 1'
#
loop_
_entity.id
_entity.type
_entity.pdbx_description
1 polymer ?
#
loop_
_entity_poly.entity_id
_entity_poly.type
_entity_poly.pdbx_seq_one_letter_code
_entity_poly.pdbx_strand_id
1 'polypeptide(L)'
;MCILQNITQGVTERIQTIEQTIKITKTQQNIQLLDEKTIKELAKNFKYIHSALVQVTIKRLTRQGLNTSVLACLRDARHLNFDDSLIGAIETSLCNGHVYFDGYPNLTISLADKNILETLKINIKLHGYNMLPGSEIIAVDIYVLQSWF
;
A
#
# COMPACT_ATOMS: atom_id res chain seq x y z
N MET A 1 -8.19 10.80 -10.15
CA MET A 1 -9.04 10.20 -11.20
C MET A 1 -8.29 10.28 -12.52
N CYS A 2 -7.72 9.16 -12.97
CA CYS A 2 -7.20 8.99 -14.33
C CYS A 2 -7.35 7.49 -14.64
N ILE A 3 -8.09 7.16 -15.70
CA ILE A 3 -8.33 5.78 -16.13
C ILE A 3 -7.71 5.66 -17.51
N LEU A 4 -6.63 4.91 -17.65
CA LEU A 4 -6.19 4.35 -18.92
C LEU A 4 -6.64 2.88 -18.91
N GLN A 5 -7.64 2.55 -19.72
CA GLN A 5 -8.06 1.18 -20.00
C GLN A 5 -7.46 0.78 -21.35
N ASN A 6 -6.44 -0.08 -21.35
CA ASN A 6 -6.08 -0.81 -22.55
C ASN A 6 -6.83 -2.14 -22.54
N ILE A 7 -7.71 -2.32 -23.52
CA ILE A 7 -8.51 -3.53 -23.70
C ILE A 7 -7.73 -4.46 -24.63
N THR A 8 -7.04 -5.44 -24.06
CA THR A 8 -6.59 -6.64 -24.79
C THR A 8 -7.58 -7.76 -24.48
N GLN A 9 -8.07 -8.48 -25.50
CA GLN A 9 -9.15 -9.47 -25.38
C GLN A 9 -8.93 -10.43 -24.18
N GLY A 10 -9.81 -10.30 -23.17
CA GLY A 10 -9.91 -11.23 -22.04
C GLY A 10 -9.36 -10.74 -20.70
N VAL A 11 -8.52 -9.69 -20.65
CA VAL A 11 -7.95 -9.17 -19.40
C VAL A 11 -8.10 -7.66 -19.36
N THR A 12 -8.76 -7.15 -18.31
CA THR A 12 -8.86 -5.69 -18.08
C THR A 12 -7.84 -5.30 -17.02
N GLU A 13 -6.96 -4.35 -17.37
CA GLU A 13 -5.98 -3.77 -16.45
C GLU A 13 -6.48 -2.45 -15.86
N ARG A 14 -6.09 -2.15 -14.62
CA ARG A 14 -6.37 -0.89 -13.94
C ARG A 14 -5.21 -0.50 -13.03
N ILE A 15 -4.89 0.79 -13.03
CA ILE A 15 -4.06 1.41 -11.99
C ILE A 15 -5.00 2.00 -10.93
N GLN A 16 -4.89 1.52 -9.70
CA GLN A 16 -5.54 2.11 -8.53
C GLN A 16 -4.55 3.04 -7.83
N THR A 17 -5.00 4.24 -7.45
CA THR A 17 -4.22 5.20 -6.66
C THR A 17 -4.86 5.38 -5.30
N ILE A 18 -4.06 5.29 -4.25
CA ILE A 18 -4.47 5.54 -2.86
C ILE A 18 -3.52 6.60 -2.29
N GLU A 19 -4.08 7.68 -1.76
CA GLU A 19 -3.32 8.75 -1.08
C GLU A 19 -3.76 8.79 0.38
N GLN A 20 -2.80 8.76 1.31
CA GLN A 20 -3.09 8.76 2.74
C GLN A 20 -2.05 9.53 3.54
N THR A 21 -2.52 10.35 4.48
CA THR A 21 -1.67 11.07 5.43
C THR A 21 -1.63 10.35 6.79
N ILE A 22 -0.43 10.22 7.36
CA ILE A 22 -0.19 9.55 8.65
C ILE A 22 0.02 10.60 9.74
N LYS A 23 -0.71 10.45 10.84
CA LYS A 23 -0.69 11.34 12.01
C LYS A 23 0.06 10.71 13.19
N ILE A 24 0.72 11.53 14.00
CA ILE A 24 1.58 11.10 15.11
C ILE A 24 0.84 10.36 16.24
N THR A 25 -0.50 10.31 16.22
CA THR A 25 -1.29 9.59 17.23
C THR A 25 -1.02 8.09 17.22
N LYS A 26 -0.41 7.56 16.15
CA LYS A 26 -0.03 6.16 16.04
C LYS A 26 1.41 6.06 15.55
N THR A 27 2.28 5.47 16.37
CA THR A 27 3.66 5.13 15.96
C THR A 27 3.71 4.03 14.91
N GLN A 28 2.60 3.30 14.73
CA GLN A 28 2.40 2.29 13.70
C GLN A 28 1.02 2.42 13.05
N GLN A 29 0.96 2.28 11.73
CA GLN A 29 -0.28 2.32 10.97
C GLN A 29 -0.31 1.27 9.87
N ASN A 30 -1.50 0.74 9.61
CA ASN A 30 -1.74 -0.19 8.51
C ASN A 30 -2.60 0.52 7.45
N ILE A 31 -2.18 0.39 6.19
CA ILE A 31 -2.93 0.85 5.02
C ILE A 31 -3.40 -0.38 4.26
N GLN A 32 -4.71 -0.50 4.04
CA GLN A 32 -5.31 -1.58 3.27
C GLN A 32 -5.40 -1.16 1.80
N LEU A 33 -4.95 -2.02 0.89
CA LEU A 33 -4.90 -1.66 -0.54
C LEU A 33 -6.15 -2.05 -1.33
N LEU A 34 -6.98 -2.94 -0.79
CA LEU A 34 -8.24 -3.38 -1.40
C LEU A 34 -9.43 -2.81 -0.63
N ASP A 35 -10.45 -2.33 -1.31
CA ASP A 35 -11.67 -1.83 -0.68
C ASP A 35 -12.89 -2.73 -0.96
N GLU A 36 -13.73 -2.89 0.06
CA GLU A 36 -14.88 -3.81 0.02
C GLU A 36 -15.87 -3.46 -1.11
N LYS A 37 -16.03 -2.17 -1.41
CA LYS A 37 -16.95 -1.71 -2.46
C LYS A 37 -16.45 -2.13 -3.85
N THR A 38 -15.18 -1.91 -4.16
CA THR A 38 -14.55 -2.34 -5.41
C THR A 38 -14.58 -3.86 -5.54
N ILE A 39 -14.26 -4.60 -4.47
CA ILE A 39 -14.32 -6.07 -4.49
C ILE A 39 -15.73 -6.56 -4.82
N LYS A 40 -16.76 -6.03 -4.15
CA LYS A 40 -18.16 -6.39 -4.42
C LYS A 40 -18.58 -6.10 -5.86
N GLU A 41 -18.08 -5.01 -6.45
CA GLU A 41 -18.38 -4.68 -7.84
C GLU A 41 -17.69 -5.63 -8.81
N LEU A 42 -16.40 -5.92 -8.60
CA LEU A 42 -15.62 -6.82 -9.45
C LEU A 42 -16.15 -8.26 -9.40
N ALA A 43 -16.55 -8.72 -8.23
CA ALA A 43 -17.07 -10.07 -8.01
C ALA A 43 -18.35 -10.39 -8.80
N LYS A 44 -19.03 -9.38 -9.37
CA LYS A 44 -20.18 -9.58 -10.26
C LYS A 44 -19.79 -10.19 -11.61
N ASN A 45 -18.58 -9.87 -12.10
CA ASN A 45 -18.17 -10.20 -13.47
C ASN A 45 -16.87 -11.02 -13.54
N PHE A 46 -16.07 -11.00 -12.47
CA PHE A 46 -14.74 -11.63 -12.43
C PHE A 46 -14.63 -12.58 -11.24
N LYS A 47 -13.70 -13.52 -11.33
CA LYS A 47 -13.40 -14.45 -10.23
C LYS A 47 -12.11 -14.12 -9.53
N TYR A 48 -11.16 -13.52 -10.24
CA TYR A 48 -9.83 -13.27 -9.74
C TYR A 48 -9.37 -11.83 -10.00
N ILE A 49 -8.53 -11.35 -9.10
CA ILE A 49 -7.68 -10.17 -9.27
C ILE A 49 -6.24 -10.67 -9.34
N HIS A 50 -5.45 -10.20 -10.29
CA HIS A 50 -4.00 -10.35 -10.24
C HIS A 50 -3.36 -8.99 -9.92
N SER A 51 -2.58 -8.93 -8.83
CA SER A 51 -1.83 -7.74 -8.43
C SER A 51 -0.36 -7.91 -8.82
N ALA A 52 0.08 -7.14 -9.81
CA ALA A 52 1.42 -7.28 -10.37
C ALA A 52 2.46 -6.40 -9.64
N LEU A 53 2.09 -5.14 -9.38
CA LEU A 53 3.00 -4.13 -8.84
C LEU A 53 2.27 -3.26 -7.81
N VAL A 54 2.98 -2.93 -6.74
CA VAL A 54 2.63 -1.87 -5.79
C VAL A 54 3.81 -0.93 -5.68
N GLN A 55 3.64 0.31 -6.08
CA GLN A 55 4.62 1.38 -5.83
C GLN A 55 4.15 2.20 -4.62
N VAL A 56 5.06 2.43 -3.68
CA VAL A 56 4.79 3.22 -2.48
C VAL A 56 5.76 4.39 -2.44
N THR A 57 5.23 5.61 -2.37
CA THR A 57 5.99 6.84 -2.18
C THR A 57 5.69 7.39 -0.79
N ILE A 58 6.73 7.70 -0.01
CA ILE A 58 6.62 8.29 1.32
C ILE A 58 7.25 9.68 1.28
N LYS A 59 6.44 10.68 1.59
CA LYS A 59 6.81 12.10 1.59
C LYS A 59 6.87 12.62 3.02
N ARG A 60 7.93 13.36 3.34
CA ARG A 60 8.07 14.08 4.62
C ARG A 60 7.13 15.29 4.65
N LEU A 61 6.42 15.48 5.77
CA LEU A 61 5.65 16.70 6.07
C LEU A 61 6.24 17.53 7.22
N THR A 62 7.43 17.16 7.71
CA THR A 62 8.16 17.81 8.81
C THR A 62 9.39 18.57 8.28
N ARG A 63 10.19 19.23 9.14
CA ARG A 63 11.43 19.92 8.72
C ARG A 63 12.55 18.94 8.33
N GLN A 64 13.44 19.36 7.43
CA GLN A 64 14.62 18.58 7.03
C GLN A 64 15.62 18.42 8.18
N GLY A 65 16.46 17.38 8.10
CA GLY A 65 17.59 17.17 9.02
C GLY A 65 17.21 16.63 10.40
N LEU A 66 15.97 16.17 10.59
CA LEU A 66 15.58 15.47 11.80
C LEU A 66 16.16 14.04 11.80
N ASN A 67 16.59 13.58 12.98
CA ASN A 67 16.98 12.19 13.19
C ASN A 67 15.74 11.32 13.35
N THR A 68 14.99 11.17 12.26
CA THR A 68 13.77 10.37 12.18
C THR A 68 13.88 9.35 11.05
N SER A 69 13.20 8.23 11.21
CA SER A 69 13.13 7.19 10.19
C SER A 69 11.72 6.64 10.05
N VAL A 70 11.49 6.02 8.90
CA VAL A 70 10.29 5.24 8.59
C VAL A 70 10.71 3.84 8.18
N LEU A 71 10.02 2.85 8.74
CA LEU A 71 9.99 1.49 8.22
C LEU A 71 8.63 1.29 7.56
N ALA A 72 8.62 0.97 6.28
CA ALA A 72 7.41 0.62 5.54
C ALA A 72 7.55 -0.76 4.92
N CYS A 73 6.58 -1.63 5.16
CA CYS A 73 6.55 -3.00 4.67
C CYS A 73 5.27 -3.25 3.88
N LEU A 74 5.40 -3.62 2.61
CA LEU A 74 4.32 -4.23 1.84
C LEU A 74 4.28 -5.72 2.15
N ARG A 75 3.09 -6.24 2.46
CA ARG A 75 2.93 -7.65 2.84
C ARG A 75 1.58 -8.24 2.45
N ASP A 76 1.56 -9.56 2.31
CA ASP A 76 0.34 -10.37 2.33
C ASP A 76 -0.01 -10.75 3.77
N ALA A 77 -0.86 -9.94 4.39
CA ALA A 77 -1.18 -10.07 5.81
C ALA A 77 -2.11 -11.26 6.11
N ARG A 78 -2.48 -12.09 5.12
CA ARG A 78 -3.09 -13.41 5.37
C ARG A 78 -2.10 -14.37 6.01
N HIS A 79 -0.79 -14.20 5.78
CA HIS A 79 0.27 -14.95 6.45
C HIS A 79 0.45 -14.44 7.89
N LEU A 80 0.27 -15.35 8.87
CA LEU A 80 0.41 -15.02 10.29
C LEU A 80 1.86 -14.80 10.70
N ASN A 81 2.79 -15.52 10.08
CA ASN A 81 4.21 -15.25 10.20
C ASN A 81 4.55 -13.96 9.42
N PHE A 82 5.22 -13.01 10.08
CA PHE A 82 5.53 -11.73 9.47
C PHE A 82 6.53 -11.86 8.31
N ASP A 83 7.54 -12.70 8.46
CA ASP A 83 8.59 -12.88 7.46
C ASP A 83 8.03 -13.54 6.20
N ASP A 84 7.17 -14.56 6.36
CA ASP A 84 6.47 -15.20 5.24
C ASP A 84 5.51 -14.25 4.51
N SER A 85 5.02 -13.22 5.21
CA SER A 85 4.10 -12.24 4.62
C SER A 85 4.80 -11.17 3.78
N LEU A 86 6.11 -10.97 3.96
CA LEU A 86 6.81 -9.81 3.44
C LEU A 86 7.00 -9.89 1.93
N ILE A 87 6.53 -8.87 1.21
CA ILE A 87 6.69 -8.72 -0.24
C ILE A 87 7.82 -7.75 -0.56
N GLY A 88 7.90 -6.65 0.21
CA GLY A 88 8.95 -5.65 0.06
C GLY A 88 8.98 -4.70 1.25
N ALA A 89 10.14 -4.17 1.58
CA ALA A 89 10.29 -3.20 2.66
C ALA A 89 11.35 -2.15 2.36
N ILE A 90 11.18 -1.00 2.99
CA ILE A 90 12.19 0.03 3.08
C ILE A 90 12.30 0.50 4.53
N GLU A 91 13.53 0.61 5.03
CA GLU A 91 13.83 1.37 6.25
C GLU A 91 14.78 2.49 5.88
N THR A 92 14.36 3.73 6.13
CA THR A 92 15.16 4.88 5.72
C THR A 92 14.86 6.11 6.56
N SER A 93 15.85 6.97 6.69
CA SER A 93 15.61 8.33 7.14
C SER A 93 14.90 9.13 6.06
N LEU A 94 13.95 9.98 6.47
CA LEU A 94 13.34 10.99 5.59
C LEU A 94 14.07 12.34 5.65
N CYS A 95 15.27 12.36 6.23
CA CYS A 95 16.08 13.57 6.38
C CYS A 95 16.53 14.17 5.05
N ASN A 96 16.64 13.37 3.99
CA ASN A 96 17.16 13.80 2.68
C ASN A 96 16.09 13.95 1.60
N GLY A 97 14.80 13.69 1.90
CA GLY A 97 13.73 13.85 0.93
C GLY A 97 12.68 12.75 1.01
N HIS A 98 11.95 12.60 -0.09
CA HIS A 98 10.94 11.57 -0.26
C HIS A 98 11.63 10.28 -0.71
N VAL A 99 11.04 9.15 -0.36
CA VAL A 99 11.55 7.83 -0.73
C VAL A 99 10.44 7.06 -1.40
N TYR A 100 10.79 6.17 -2.30
CA TYR A 100 9.84 5.25 -2.89
C TYR A 100 10.44 3.85 -2.96
N PHE A 101 9.58 2.85 -2.97
CA PHE A 101 9.97 1.49 -3.28
C PHE A 101 8.85 0.80 -4.06
N ASP A 102 9.27 -0.14 -4.91
CA ASP A 102 8.38 -1.02 -5.65
C ASP A 102 8.34 -2.38 -4.94
N GLY A 103 7.14 -2.91 -4.75
CA GLY A 103 6.89 -4.28 -4.34
C GLY A 103 6.17 -5.02 -5.45
N TYR A 104 6.55 -6.27 -5.68
CA TYR A 104 5.98 -7.10 -6.73
C TYR A 104 5.24 -8.29 -6.10
N PRO A 105 3.96 -8.13 -5.71
CA PRO A 105 3.19 -9.23 -5.15
C PRO A 105 3.13 -10.43 -6.09
N ASN A 106 2.95 -10.17 -7.41
CA ASN A 106 2.75 -11.19 -8.44
C ASN A 106 1.75 -12.27 -8.00
N LEU A 107 0.64 -11.81 -7.41
CA LEU A 107 -0.31 -12.65 -6.68
C LEU A 107 -1.67 -12.64 -7.37
N THR A 108 -2.21 -13.82 -7.63
CA THR A 108 -3.62 -14.02 -8.01
C THR A 108 -4.48 -14.22 -6.75
N ILE A 109 -5.52 -13.42 -6.62
CA ILE A 109 -6.39 -13.29 -5.45
C ILE A 109 -7.81 -13.65 -5.87
N SER A 110 -8.43 -14.61 -5.19
CA SER A 110 -9.84 -14.94 -5.41
C SER A 110 -10.74 -13.85 -4.84
N LEU A 111 -11.68 -13.35 -5.65
CA LEU A 111 -12.72 -12.42 -5.20
C LEU A 111 -13.69 -13.03 -4.17
N ALA A 112 -13.68 -14.36 -4.03
CA ALA A 112 -14.44 -15.10 -3.03
C ALA A 112 -13.65 -15.41 -1.75
N ASP A 113 -12.38 -15.00 -1.64
CA ASP A 113 -11.59 -15.18 -0.42
C ASP A 113 -12.19 -14.36 0.73
N LYS A 114 -12.59 -15.03 1.82
CA LYS A 114 -13.14 -14.39 3.02
C LYS A 114 -12.19 -13.38 3.67
N ASN A 115 -10.89 -13.56 3.45
CA ASN A 115 -9.82 -12.72 3.99
C ASN A 115 -9.23 -11.78 2.93
N ILE A 116 -9.92 -11.53 1.81
CA ILE A 116 -9.38 -10.73 0.70
C ILE A 116 -8.87 -9.35 1.16
N LEU A 117 -9.53 -8.70 2.12
CA LEU A 117 -9.12 -7.40 2.67
C LEU A 117 -7.79 -7.45 3.44
N GLU A 118 -7.34 -8.64 3.85
CA GLU A 118 -6.05 -8.86 4.51
C GLU A 118 -4.91 -9.11 3.50
N THR A 119 -5.21 -9.26 2.20
CA THR A 119 -4.24 -9.75 1.20
C THR A 119 -3.12 -8.77 0.87
N LEU A 120 -3.37 -7.46 0.85
CA LEU A 120 -2.33 -6.47 0.55
C LEU A 120 -2.43 -5.32 1.52
N LYS A 121 -1.43 -5.23 2.40
CA LYS A 121 -1.33 -4.17 3.40
C LYS A 121 0.07 -3.56 3.40
N ILE A 122 0.11 -2.26 3.66
CA ILE A 122 1.34 -1.56 3.99
C ILE A 122 1.34 -1.33 5.50
N ASN A 123 2.37 -1.82 6.18
CA ASN A 123 2.63 -1.51 7.58
C ASN A 123 3.68 -0.42 7.64
N ILE A 124 3.37 0.68 8.32
CA ILE A 124 4.27 1.81 8.49
C ILE A 124 4.57 1.95 9.97
N LYS A 125 5.85 2.04 10.31
CA LYS A 125 6.35 2.33 11.65
C LYS A 125 7.23 3.57 11.60
N LEU A 126 6.98 4.51 12.50
CA LEU A 126 7.69 5.77 12.62
C LEU A 126 8.65 5.73 13.80
N HIS A 127 9.86 6.28 13.65
CA HIS A 127 10.86 6.35 14.72
C HIS A 127 11.45 7.76 14.85
N GLY A 128 11.72 8.18 16.09
CA GLY A 128 12.35 9.47 16.42
C GLY A 128 11.44 10.70 16.34
N TYR A 129 10.16 10.55 15.98
CA TYR A 129 9.24 11.69 15.88
C TYR A 129 8.71 12.13 17.24
N ASN A 130 9.05 13.36 17.64
CA ASN A 130 8.54 14.02 18.84
C ASN A 130 7.81 15.31 18.45
N MET A 131 6.54 15.21 18.05
CA MET A 131 5.70 16.37 17.73
C MET A 131 4.35 16.29 18.44
N LEU A 132 3.59 17.38 18.39
CA LEU A 132 2.28 17.48 19.03
C LEU A 132 1.32 16.40 18.51
N PRO A 133 0.52 15.76 19.38
CA PRO A 133 -0.52 14.81 18.98
C PRO A 133 -1.41 15.36 17.85
N GLY A 134 -1.72 14.51 16.87
CA GLY A 134 -2.55 14.88 15.72
C GLY A 134 -1.78 15.54 14.56
N SER A 135 -0.51 15.91 14.75
CA SER A 135 0.34 16.43 13.67
C SER A 135 0.50 15.40 12.55
N GLU A 136 0.43 15.88 11.31
CA GLU A 136 0.70 15.10 10.10
C GLU A 136 2.21 15.05 9.85
N ILE A 137 2.75 13.85 9.65
CA ILE A 137 4.20 13.61 9.67
C ILE A 137 4.73 13.19 8.31
N ILE A 138 3.97 12.30 7.68
CA ILE A 138 4.25 11.81 6.34
C ILE A 138 2.95 11.74 5.54
N ALA A 139 3.07 11.93 4.24
CA ALA A 139 2.07 11.55 3.26
C ALA A 139 2.57 10.32 2.50
N VAL A 140 1.65 9.42 2.16
CA VAL A 140 1.94 8.16 1.49
C VAL A 140 1.06 8.06 0.26
N ASP A 141 1.68 7.97 -0.90
CA ASP A 141 1.00 7.76 -2.17
C ASP A 141 1.31 6.35 -2.66
N ILE A 142 0.27 5.62 -3.05
CA ILE A 142 0.36 4.20 -3.42
C ILE A 142 -0.29 4.02 -4.78
N TYR A 143 0.44 3.38 -5.68
CA TYR A 143 -0.06 2.96 -6.98
C TYR A 143 -0.09 1.44 -7.02
N VAL A 144 -1.23 0.86 -7.37
CA VAL A 144 -1.40 -0.59 -7.49
C VAL A 144 -1.79 -0.91 -8.93
N LEU A 145 -0.98 -1.74 -9.59
CA LEU A 145 -1.28 -2.27 -10.91
C LEU A 145 -2.01 -3.61 -10.75
N GLN A 146 -3.27 -3.64 -11.18
CA GLN A 146 -4.13 -4.81 -11.06
C GLN A 146 -4.77 -5.17 -12.39
N SER A 147 -5.08 -6.45 -12.53
CA SER A 147 -5.86 -7.00 -13.63
C SER A 147 -6.92 -7.95 -13.09
N TRP A 148 -8.00 -8.17 -13.83
CA TRP A 148 -9.10 -9.05 -13.41
C TRP A 148 -9.51 -10.00 -14.53
N PHE A 149 -9.85 -11.24 -14.16
CA PHE A 149 -10.25 -12.33 -15.06
C PHE A 149 -11.09 -13.41 -14.34
#